data_AF-A0A2T2SBU1-F1
#
_entry.id   AF-A0A2T2SBU1-F1
#
_cell.length_a   1.000
_cell.length_b   1.000
_cell.length_c   1.000
_cell.angle_alpha   90.00
_cell.angle_beta   90.00
_cell.angle_gamma   90.00
#
_symmetry.space_group_name_H-M   'P 1'
#
loop_
_entity.id
_entity.type
_entity.pdbx_description
1 polymer ?
#
loop_
_entity_poly.entity_id
_entity_poly.type
_entity_poly.pdbx_seq_one_letter_code
_entity_poly.pdbx_strand_id
1 'polypeptide(L)'
;IFVLAAATAFATGSSWGTMGILMPLVVPLVWAILGQNNMAEPAHYHILYSSVSCVLAGAVWGDHCSPISDTTILSSMASGCDHVEHVRTQLPYALSVGLVAIFLGTLPAGFGMHWLVGWIVGALVLYGLLRTVGTPIETVSPPFESDDESAVASPDVQTVSNP
;
A
#
# COMPACT_ATOMS: atom_id res chain seq x y z
N ILE A 1 -12.73 -6.80 -10.59
CA ILE A 1 -12.88 -6.82 -9.10
C ILE A 1 -12.01 -5.75 -8.45
N PHE A 2 -10.69 -5.73 -8.67
CA PHE A 2 -9.77 -4.75 -8.06
C PHE A 2 -10.26 -3.30 -8.21
N VAL A 3 -10.57 -2.86 -9.43
CA VAL A 3 -11.01 -1.48 -9.71
C VAL A 3 -12.33 -1.13 -9.00
N LEU A 4 -13.25 -2.09 -8.89
CA LEU A 4 -14.52 -1.87 -8.16
C LEU A 4 -14.25 -1.70 -6.67
N ALA A 5 -13.43 -2.58 -6.07
CA ALA A 5 -13.04 -2.46 -4.66
C ALA A 5 -12.27 -1.16 -4.39
N ALA A 6 -11.35 -0.79 -5.27
CA ALA A 6 -10.63 0.48 -5.22
C ALA A 6 -11.57 1.69 -5.26
N ALA A 7 -12.51 1.73 -6.21
CA ALA A 7 -13.46 2.83 -6.31
C ALA A 7 -14.39 2.91 -5.11
N THR A 8 -14.89 1.77 -4.62
CA THR A 8 -15.73 1.72 -3.41
C THR A 8 -14.95 2.23 -2.19
N ALA A 9 -13.75 1.70 -1.93
CA ALA A 9 -12.96 2.11 -0.77
C ALA A 9 -12.48 3.55 -0.86
N PHE A 10 -12.16 4.04 -2.05
CA PHE A 10 -11.84 5.45 -2.27
C PHE A 10 -13.03 6.35 -1.93
N ALA A 11 -14.24 5.96 -2.36
CA ALA A 11 -15.47 6.73 -2.13
C ALA A 11 -15.98 6.65 -0.69
N THR A 12 -15.71 5.55 0.03
CA THR A 12 -16.15 5.37 1.42
C THR A 12 -15.06 5.73 2.44
N GLY A 13 -13.80 5.87 2.03
CA GLY A 13 -12.65 6.08 2.92
C GLY A 13 -12.42 4.91 3.88
N SER A 14 -12.76 3.68 3.48
CA SER A 14 -12.67 2.52 4.36
C SER A 14 -12.39 1.21 3.61
N SER A 15 -11.26 0.60 3.95
CA SER A 15 -10.87 -0.73 3.47
C SER A 15 -11.77 -1.84 4.05
N TRP A 16 -11.93 -1.89 5.37
CA TRP A 16 -12.73 -2.92 6.04
C TRP A 16 -14.22 -2.88 5.67
N GLY A 17 -14.81 -1.68 5.55
CA GLY A 17 -16.19 -1.53 5.08
C GLY A 17 -16.37 -2.09 3.67
N THR A 18 -15.43 -1.76 2.77
CA THR A 18 -15.44 -2.27 1.40
C THR A 18 -15.28 -3.77 1.33
N MET A 19 -14.38 -4.36 2.10
CA MET A 19 -14.21 -5.82 2.17
C MET A 19 -15.47 -6.50 2.72
N GLY A 20 -16.10 -5.92 3.75
CA GLY A 20 -17.35 -6.42 4.32
C GLY A 20 -18.52 -6.41 3.33
N ILE A 21 -18.58 -5.42 2.44
CA ILE A 21 -19.60 -5.34 1.38
C ILE A 21 -19.28 -6.30 0.22
N LEU A 22 -18.03 -6.30 -0.25
CA LEU A 22 -17.68 -6.98 -1.51
C LEU A 22 -17.39 -8.47 -1.35
N MET A 23 -16.80 -8.92 -0.24
CA MET A 23 -16.51 -10.35 -0.04
C MET A 23 -17.76 -11.25 -0.12
N PRO A 24 -18.89 -10.95 0.56
CA PRO A 24 -20.08 -11.78 0.47
C PRO A 24 -20.75 -11.75 -0.91
N LEU A 25 -20.39 -10.80 -1.78
CA LEU A 25 -20.89 -10.74 -3.16
C LEU A 25 -19.95 -11.47 -4.13
N VAL A 26 -18.64 -11.22 -4.03
CA VAL A 26 -17.62 -11.70 -4.98
C VAL A 26 -17.38 -13.20 -4.83
N VAL A 27 -17.24 -13.71 -3.61
CA VAL A 27 -16.93 -15.14 -3.36
C VAL A 27 -18.00 -16.07 -3.96
N PRO A 28 -19.30 -15.93 -3.65
CA PRO A 28 -20.32 -16.80 -4.23
C PRO A 28 -20.50 -16.57 -5.74
N LEU A 29 -20.34 -15.34 -6.23
CA LEU A 29 -20.41 -15.03 -7.66
C LEU A 29 -19.34 -15.80 -8.45
N VAL A 30 -18.09 -15.72 -8.00
CA VAL A 30 -16.97 -16.41 -8.66
C VAL A 30 -17.15 -17.93 -8.59
N TRP A 31 -17.60 -18.44 -7.45
CA TRP A 31 -17.92 -19.87 -7.31
C TRP A 31 -19.00 -20.33 -8.29
N ALA A 32 -20.08 -19.56 -8.44
CA ALA A 32 -21.16 -19.86 -9.39
C ALA A 32 -20.67 -19.83 -10.84
N ILE A 33 -19.84 -18.85 -11.22
CA ILE A 33 -19.26 -18.75 -12.57
C ILE A 33 -18.35 -19.95 -12.85
N LEU A 34 -17.49 -20.35 -11.90
CA LEU A 34 -16.65 -21.53 -12.05
C LEU A 34 -17.48 -22.80 -12.24
N GLY A 35 -18.56 -22.97 -11.46
CA GLY A 35 -19.49 -24.09 -11.60
C GLY A 35 -20.16 -24.14 -12.98
N GLN A 36 -20.66 -23.01 -13.49
CA GLN A 36 -21.30 -22.93 -14.80
C GLN A 36 -20.37 -23.25 -15.97
N ASN A 37 -19.07 -22.98 -15.82
CA ASN A 37 -18.07 -23.23 -16.85
C ASN A 37 -17.39 -24.61 -16.72
N ASN A 38 -17.87 -25.50 -15.84
CA ASN A 38 -17.20 -26.76 -15.48
C ASN A 38 -15.74 -26.57 -15.01
N MET A 39 -15.46 -25.43 -14.37
CA MET A 39 -14.16 -25.06 -13.81
C MET A 39 -14.16 -25.12 -12.28
N ALA A 40 -15.09 -25.87 -11.67
CA ALA A 40 -15.15 -26.07 -10.23
C ALA A 40 -14.17 -27.17 -9.75
N GLU A 41 -12.96 -27.18 -10.30
CA GLU A 41 -11.91 -28.13 -9.97
C GLU A 41 -10.70 -27.41 -9.34
N PRO A 42 -9.88 -28.11 -8.53
CA PRO A 42 -8.73 -27.51 -7.86
C PRO A 42 -7.75 -26.77 -8.77
N ALA A 43 -7.64 -27.19 -10.04
CA ALA A 43 -6.81 -26.54 -11.04
C ALA A 43 -7.20 -25.06 -11.30
N HIS A 44 -8.47 -24.71 -11.10
CA HIS A 44 -9.03 -23.39 -11.42
C HIS A 44 -9.28 -22.52 -10.19
N TYR A 45 -9.01 -23.01 -8.97
CA TYR A 45 -9.20 -22.25 -7.73
C TYR A 45 -8.33 -20.99 -7.65
N HIS A 46 -7.27 -20.89 -8.46
CA HIS A 46 -6.49 -19.67 -8.62
C HIS A 46 -7.36 -18.45 -9.01
N ILE A 47 -8.45 -18.65 -9.76
CA ILE A 47 -9.40 -17.58 -10.11
C ILE A 47 -10.14 -17.07 -8.87
N LEU A 48 -10.55 -17.97 -7.97
CA LEU A 48 -11.19 -17.62 -6.71
C LEU A 48 -10.22 -16.89 -5.78
N TYR A 49 -9.00 -17.41 -5.60
CA TYR A 49 -7.98 -16.77 -4.77
C TYR A 49 -7.57 -15.39 -5.32
N SER A 50 -7.41 -15.28 -6.65
CA SER A 50 -7.14 -14.01 -7.32
C SER A 50 -8.28 -13.02 -7.10
N SER A 51 -9.53 -13.46 -7.18
CA SER A 51 -10.71 -12.62 -6.94
C SER A 51 -10.78 -12.08 -5.51
N VAL A 52 -10.50 -12.92 -4.51
CA VAL A 52 -10.39 -12.51 -3.10
C VAL A 52 -9.25 -11.52 -2.91
N SER A 53 -8.06 -11.82 -3.46
CA SER A 53 -6.91 -10.94 -3.44
C SER A 53 -7.21 -9.58 -4.08
N CYS A 54 -7.97 -9.54 -5.17
CA CYS A 54 -8.42 -8.30 -5.81
C CYS A 54 -9.28 -7.44 -4.90
N VAL A 55 -10.19 -8.04 -4.13
CA VAL A 55 -11.01 -7.29 -3.16
C VAL A 55 -10.11 -6.71 -2.08
N LEU A 56 -9.21 -7.51 -1.52
CA LEU A 56 -8.30 -7.06 -0.46
C LEU A 56 -7.38 -5.93 -0.94
N ALA A 57 -6.68 -6.15 -2.05
CA ALA A 57 -5.73 -5.20 -2.60
C ALA A 57 -6.41 -3.92 -3.09
N GLY A 58 -7.56 -4.05 -3.77
CA GLY A 58 -8.33 -2.89 -4.23
C GLY A 58 -8.86 -2.07 -3.05
N ALA A 59 -9.41 -2.72 -2.02
CA ALA A 59 -9.93 -2.03 -0.84
C ALA A 59 -8.84 -1.27 -0.07
N VAL A 60 -7.66 -1.87 0.14
CA VAL A 60 -6.53 -1.20 0.79
C VAL A 60 -6.01 -0.04 -0.07
N TRP A 61 -5.88 -0.26 -1.37
CA TRP A 61 -5.41 0.77 -2.29
C TRP A 61 -6.35 1.98 -2.34
N GLY A 62 -7.67 1.75 -2.41
CA GLY A 62 -8.66 2.83 -2.47
C GLY A 62 -8.71 3.65 -1.18
N ASP A 63 -8.64 2.98 -0.03
CA ASP A 63 -8.57 3.60 1.29
C ASP A 63 -7.33 4.50 1.44
N HIS A 64 -6.17 4.01 1.02
CA HIS A 64 -4.91 4.75 1.06
C HIS A 64 -4.92 6.05 0.22
N CYS A 65 -5.66 6.05 -0.89
CA CYS A 65 -5.76 7.22 -1.77
C CYS A 65 -6.90 8.16 -1.38
N SER A 66 -7.78 7.75 -0.47
CA SER A 66 -9.03 8.46 -0.20
C SER A 66 -8.78 9.74 0.60
N PRO A 67 -9.27 10.92 0.16
CA PRO A 67 -9.23 12.16 0.92
C PRO A 67 -10.18 12.19 2.13
N ILE A 68 -11.01 11.16 2.32
CA ILE A 68 -11.95 11.10 3.43
C ILE A 68 -11.67 9.94 4.38
N SER A 69 -10.61 9.17 4.14
CA SER A 69 -10.23 8.06 5.00
C SER A 69 -9.63 8.55 6.32
N ASP A 70 -10.06 7.96 7.43
CA ASP A 70 -9.49 8.19 8.75
C ASP A 70 -7.98 7.94 8.77
N THR A 71 -7.51 6.94 8.02
CA THR A 71 -6.08 6.61 7.93
C THR A 71 -5.30 7.72 7.22
N THR A 72 -5.85 8.27 6.14
CA THR A 72 -5.25 9.40 5.42
C THR A 72 -5.22 10.67 6.28
N ILE A 73 -6.31 10.95 7.00
CA ILE A 73 -6.40 12.09 7.91
C ILE A 73 -5.34 11.97 9.02
N LEU A 74 -5.28 10.83 9.70
CA LEU A 74 -4.28 10.58 10.75
C LEU A 74 -2.84 10.66 10.21
N SER A 75 -2.59 10.15 9.00
CA SER A 75 -1.27 10.20 8.35
C SER A 75 -0.86 11.63 8.02
N SER A 76 -1.78 12.47 7.51
CA SER A 76 -1.50 13.89 7.24
C SER A 76 -1.21 14.68 8.52
N MET A 77 -1.96 14.43 9.61
CA MET A 77 -1.74 15.08 10.91
C MET A 77 -0.41 14.65 11.53
N ALA A 78 -0.08 13.35 11.49
CA ALA A 78 1.19 12.84 12.00
C ALA A 78 2.40 13.39 11.24
N SER A 79 2.22 13.68 9.94
CA SER A 79 3.26 14.26 9.09
C SER A 79 3.34 15.80 9.19
N GLY A 80 2.44 16.45 9.94
CA GLY A 80 2.38 17.91 10.08
C GLY A 80 2.10 18.67 8.78
N CYS A 81 1.55 17.99 7.76
CA CYS A 81 1.30 18.56 6.43
C CYS A 81 -0.19 18.81 6.19
N ASP A 82 -0.49 19.69 5.24
CA ASP A 82 -1.87 19.91 4.79
C ASP A 82 -2.47 18.61 4.22
N HIS A 83 -3.71 18.32 4.58
CA HIS A 83 -4.37 17.07 4.22
C HIS A 83 -4.53 16.90 2.70
N VAL A 84 -4.91 17.97 1.99
CA VAL A 84 -5.09 17.90 0.54
C VAL A 84 -3.74 17.71 -0.15
N GLU A 85 -2.68 18.36 0.36
CA GLU A 85 -1.34 18.18 -0.18
C GLU A 85 -0.76 16.78 0.10
N HIS A 86 -1.06 16.20 1.26
CA HIS A 86 -0.74 14.80 1.56
C HIS A 86 -1.35 13.86 0.51
N VAL A 87 -2.66 13.97 0.27
CA VAL A 87 -3.34 13.12 -0.73
C VAL A 87 -2.79 13.34 -2.13
N ARG A 88 -2.58 14.61 -2.51
CA ARG A 88 -2.10 14.99 -3.83
C ARG A 88 -0.72 14.42 -4.13
N THR A 89 0.16 14.38 -3.13
CA THR A 89 1.51 13.81 -3.27
C THR A 89 1.49 12.28 -3.26
N GLN A 90 0.55 11.64 -2.55
CA GLN A 90 0.42 10.17 -2.52
C GLN A 90 -0.22 9.58 -3.79
N LEU A 91 -1.19 10.28 -4.39
CA LEU A 91 -1.97 9.77 -5.53
C LEU A 91 -1.10 9.30 -6.72
N PRO A 92 -0.05 10.02 -7.15
CA PRO A 92 0.84 9.58 -8.23
C PRO A 92 1.57 8.26 -7.92
N TYR A 93 2.08 8.11 -6.69
CA TYR A 93 2.73 6.87 -6.26
C TYR A 93 1.73 5.73 -6.21
N ALA A 94 0.57 5.96 -5.62
CA ALA A 94 -0.46 4.94 -5.54
C ALA A 94 -0.95 4.52 -6.91
N LEU A 95 -1.16 5.44 -7.86
CA LEU A 95 -1.53 5.11 -9.25
C LEU A 95 -0.48 4.21 -9.91
N SER A 96 0.82 4.48 -9.73
CA SER A 96 1.89 3.63 -10.27
C SER A 96 1.82 2.20 -9.73
N VAL A 97 1.62 2.05 -8.42
CA VAL A 97 1.48 0.75 -7.75
C VAL A 97 0.21 0.03 -8.18
N GLY A 98 -0.91 0.74 -8.30
CA GLY A 98 -2.19 0.20 -8.74
C GLY A 98 -2.14 -0.33 -10.17
N LEU A 99 -1.48 0.40 -11.09
CA LEU A 99 -1.27 -0.06 -12.46
C LEU A 99 -0.40 -1.32 -12.50
N VAL A 100 0.72 -1.34 -11.78
CA VAL A 100 1.57 -2.53 -11.68
C VAL A 100 0.79 -3.72 -11.10
N ALA A 101 0.01 -3.51 -10.04
CA ALA A 101 -0.79 -4.56 -9.44
C ALA A 101 -1.81 -5.15 -10.42
N ILE A 102 -2.47 -4.32 -11.23
CA ILE A 102 -3.44 -4.79 -12.23
C ILE A 102 -2.75 -5.57 -13.35
N PHE A 103 -1.74 -4.97 -13.98
CA PHE A 103 -1.15 -5.50 -15.22
C PHE A 103 -0.16 -6.64 -14.98
N LEU A 104 0.55 -6.65 -13.85
CA LEU A 104 1.60 -7.64 -13.57
C LEU A 104 1.21 -8.61 -12.45
N GLY A 105 0.20 -8.28 -11.64
CA GLY A 105 -0.31 -9.14 -10.57
C GLY A 105 -1.63 -9.81 -10.95
N THR A 106 -2.72 -9.06 -10.85
CA THR A 106 -4.09 -9.56 -10.94
C THR A 106 -4.42 -10.20 -12.28
N LEU A 107 -4.16 -9.51 -13.41
CA LEU A 107 -4.53 -10.03 -14.72
C LEU A 107 -3.78 -11.33 -15.04
N PRO A 108 -2.43 -11.39 -14.96
CA PRO A 108 -1.71 -12.62 -15.26
C PRO A 108 -2.03 -13.75 -14.27
N ALA A 109 -2.23 -13.46 -12.97
CA ALA A 109 -2.63 -14.47 -12.00
C ALA A 109 -4.01 -15.07 -12.32
N GLY A 110 -4.93 -14.28 -12.88
CA GLY A 110 -6.22 -14.76 -13.38
C GLY A 110 -6.11 -15.70 -14.58
N PHE A 111 -5.04 -15.58 -15.39
CA PHE A 111 -4.74 -16.50 -16.50
C PHE A 111 -3.90 -17.73 -16.07
N GLY A 112 -3.69 -17.92 -14.77
CA GLY A 112 -2.95 -19.07 -14.24
C GLY A 112 -1.44 -18.85 -14.09
N MET A 113 -0.95 -17.61 -14.20
CA MET A 113 0.45 -17.30 -13.88
C MET A 113 0.73 -17.57 -12.39
N HIS A 114 1.89 -18.16 -12.10
CA HIS A 114 2.31 -18.39 -10.72
C HIS A 114 2.53 -17.05 -9.98
N TRP A 115 1.92 -16.93 -8.79
CA TRP A 115 1.91 -15.69 -7.99
C TRP A 115 3.31 -15.16 -7.65
N LEU A 116 4.30 -16.04 -7.43
CA LEU A 116 5.70 -15.61 -7.17
C LEU A 116 6.29 -14.83 -8.35
N VAL A 117 5.95 -15.21 -9.58
CA VAL A 117 6.45 -14.51 -10.77
C VAL A 117 5.89 -13.09 -10.77
N GLY A 118 4.60 -12.93 -10.49
CA GLY A 118 3.95 -11.62 -10.41
C GLY A 118 4.56 -10.75 -9.31
N TRP A 119 4.84 -11.34 -8.14
CA TRP A 119 5.46 -10.63 -7.03
C TRP A 119 6.88 -10.16 -7.35
N ILE A 120 7.74 -11.04 -7.89
CA ILE A 120 9.12 -10.71 -8.25
C ILE A 120 9.16 -9.65 -9.37
N VAL A 121 8.41 -9.87 -10.46
CA VAL A 121 8.38 -8.95 -11.60
C VAL A 121 7.80 -7.60 -11.18
N GLY A 122 6.73 -7.58 -10.39
CA GLY A 122 6.16 -6.36 -9.84
C GLY A 122 7.15 -5.58 -8.97
N ALA A 123 7.87 -6.26 -8.07
CA ALA A 123 8.87 -5.64 -7.23
C ALA A 123 10.03 -5.02 -8.04
N LEU A 124 10.53 -5.75 -9.06
CA LEU A 124 11.58 -5.26 -9.95
C LEU A 124 11.13 -4.04 -10.75
N VAL A 125 9.89 -4.05 -11.27
CA VAL A 125 9.33 -2.93 -12.03
C VAL A 125 9.14 -1.70 -11.14
N LEU A 126 8.57 -1.86 -9.94
CA LEU A 126 8.41 -0.75 -8.99
C LEU A 126 9.75 -0.17 -8.55
N TYR A 127 10.74 -1.04 -8.30
CA TYR A 127 12.10 -0.61 -8.00
C TYR A 127 12.73 0.16 -9.17
N GLY A 128 12.57 -0.33 -10.40
CA GLY A 128 13.04 0.35 -11.60
C GLY A 128 12.36 1.70 -11.82
N LEU A 129 11.04 1.78 -11.63
CA LEU A 129 10.28 3.03 -11.67
C LEU A 129 10.78 4.02 -10.62
N LEU A 130 10.96 3.57 -9.37
CA LEU A 130 11.48 4.40 -8.30
C LEU A 130 12.88 4.94 -8.62
N ARG A 131 13.75 4.13 -9.22
CA ARG A 131 15.12 4.57 -9.58
C ARG A 131 15.20 5.49 -10.78
N THR A 132 14.25 5.41 -11.71
CA THR A 132 14.27 6.19 -12.95
C THR A 132 13.49 7.49 -12.83
N VAL A 133 12.37 7.47 -12.10
CA VAL A 133 11.47 8.62 -11.93
C VAL A 133 11.66 9.30 -10.57
N GLY A 134 12.09 8.54 -9.55
CA GLY A 134 12.30 9.08 -8.21
C GLY A 134 13.47 10.05 -8.18
N THR A 135 13.18 11.29 -7.80
CA THR A 135 14.20 12.31 -7.53
C THR A 135 14.63 12.23 -6.08
N PRO A 136 15.94 12.26 -5.77
CA PRO A 136 16.42 12.42 -4.40
C PRO A 136 15.86 13.71 -3.80
N ILE A 137 15.29 13.64 -2.60
CA ILE A 137 14.82 14.81 -1.86
C ILE A 137 15.96 15.26 -0.95
N GLU A 138 16.31 16.55 -1.03
CA GLU A 138 17.33 17.15 -0.18
C GLU A 138 16.79 17.19 1.26
N THR A 139 17.42 16.45 2.17
CA THR A 139 17.02 16.39 3.57
C THR A 139 17.38 17.70 4.25
N VAL A 140 16.38 18.56 4.46
CA VAL A 140 16.54 19.73 5.33
C VAL A 140 16.74 19.23 6.76
N SER A 141 17.90 19.52 7.35
CA SER A 141 18.15 19.22 8.76
C SER A 141 17.08 19.92 9.61
N PRO A 142 16.35 19.20 10.46
CA PRO A 142 15.37 19.83 11.34
C PRO A 142 16.09 20.85 12.23
N PRO A 143 15.52 22.05 12.50
CA PRO A 143 16.15 23.11 13.28
C PRO A 143 16.56 22.74 14.73
N PHE A 144 16.21 21.53 15.18
CA PHE A 144 16.43 21.04 16.54
C PHE A 144 17.54 19.97 16.63
N GLU A 145 18.14 19.55 15.51
CA GLU A 145 19.46 18.91 15.51
C GLU A 145 20.52 20.01 15.40
N SER A 146 20.62 20.84 16.45
CA SER A 146 21.88 21.50 16.76
C SER A 146 22.79 20.47 17.41
N ASP A 147 24.00 20.36 16.90
CA ASP A 147 25.09 19.47 17.33
C ASP A 147 25.42 19.55 18.84
N ASP A 148 24.57 19.00 19.70
CA ASP A 148 24.81 18.92 21.16
C ASP A 148 25.02 17.46 21.62
N GLU A 149 25.35 16.56 20.70
CA GLU A 149 25.79 15.20 21.01
C GLU A 149 27.31 15.08 21.20
N SER A 150 28.08 16.16 21.01
CA SER A 150 29.52 16.18 21.30
C SER A 150 29.88 16.42 22.77
N ALA A 151 28.89 16.64 23.66
CA ALA A 151 29.14 16.94 25.07
C ALA A 151 28.99 15.71 26.01
N VAL A 152 28.57 14.55 25.51
CA VAL A 152 28.28 13.37 26.35
C VAL A 152 29.19 12.19 25.99
N ALA A 153 30.50 12.34 26.24
CA ALA A 153 31.45 11.23 26.14
C ALA A 153 32.58 11.27 27.20
N SER A 154 32.22 11.01 28.46
CA SER A 154 33.04 10.29 29.47
C SER A 154 34.32 10.97 30.04
N PRO A 155 35.01 10.42 31.07
CA PRO A 155 34.87 10.82 32.46
C PRO A 155 36.20 11.25 33.12
N ASP A 156 36.26 12.40 33.77
CA ASP A 156 37.42 12.76 34.61
C ASP A 156 37.03 12.87 36.09
N VAL A 157 37.38 11.81 36.82
CA VAL A 157 37.60 11.81 38.27
C VAL A 157 38.85 12.65 38.53
N GLN A 158 38.74 13.86 39.08
CA GLN A 158 39.77 14.43 39.98
C GLN A 158 39.17 15.40 41.03
N THR A 159 39.20 14.89 42.28
CA THR A 159 39.50 15.59 43.54
C THR A 159 38.65 16.78 43.99
N VAL A 160 37.69 16.47 44.88
CA VAL A 160 37.23 17.37 45.94
C VAL A 160 38.36 17.58 46.95
N SER A 161 38.79 18.82 47.15
CA SER A 161 39.35 19.26 48.44
C SER A 161 38.85 20.67 48.75
N ASN A 162 37.94 20.72 49.74
CA ASN A 162 37.43 21.89 50.46
C ASN A 162 38.58 22.67 51.15
N PRO A 163 38.39 23.88 51.73
CA PRO A 163 37.28 24.29 52.60
C PRO A 163 36.30 25.34 52.04
#